data_AF-A0A2E7VK99-F1
#
_entry.id   AF-A0A2E7VK99-F1
#
_cell.length_a   1.000
_cell.length_b   1.000
_cell.length_c   1.000
_cell.angle_alpha   90.00
_cell.angle_beta   90.00
_cell.angle_gamma   90.00
#
_symmetry.space_group_name_H-M   'P 1'
#
loop_
_entity.id
_entity.type
_entity.pdbx_description
1 polymer ?
#
loop_
_entity_poly.entity_id
_entity_poly.type
_entity_poly.pdbx_seq_one_letter_code
_entity_poly.pdbx_strand_id
1 'polypeptide(L)'
;MVDPLTLGASLGLGGFGVYLLNRYRQQRQAQLRAQAMLEKYSTQSRIGLHQGRMRLLVSMPQVGELPLAEQEAWRERDERRNQHFLDLGLLQADDEPPEEGIPSDEERLEALESRQQWMDVNEPPLSEHAAVVAEEHVGSGVVVATEADEEPEVDMDERLEREGGASGEVQISLAWDDYNDLDLHLFCPSGERIYFNNKKSECGGHLDVDMNVRPVSNTPVENVVWHDDAPLGTYKVGVHFYKHHRKRRTKRTCKYRLRVITHGRSREYLGTIKYGQAMQMVTSFSLTDAAHKG
;
A
#
# COMPACT_ATOMS: atom_id res chain seq x y z
N MET A 1 52.03 36.60 -15.22
CA MET A 1 51.63 35.18 -15.20
C MET A 1 50.66 35.02 -14.05
N VAL A 2 49.37 34.85 -14.35
CA VAL A 2 48.35 34.53 -13.36
C VAL A 2 47.50 33.44 -13.99
N ASP A 3 47.38 32.30 -13.29
CA ASP A 3 46.80 31.06 -13.80
C ASP A 3 45.28 31.14 -14.04
N PRO A 4 44.74 30.36 -15.00
CA PRO A 4 43.31 30.18 -15.21
C PRO A 4 42.84 28.91 -14.50
N LEU A 5 42.05 29.01 -13.43
CA LEU A 5 41.33 27.84 -12.88
C LEU A 5 40.19 28.32 -11.97
N THR A 6 39.04 28.62 -12.58
CA THR A 6 37.74 28.59 -11.89
C THR A 6 36.61 28.59 -12.93
N LEU A 7 36.48 27.48 -13.64
CA LEU A 7 35.32 27.20 -14.49
C LEU A 7 34.94 25.75 -14.24
N GLY A 8 34.02 25.52 -13.29
CA GLY A 8 33.51 24.18 -13.02
C GLY A 8 32.89 24.00 -11.64
N ALA A 9 31.85 24.77 -11.29
CA ALA A 9 31.06 24.47 -10.08
C ALA A 9 29.61 25.02 -10.05
N SER A 10 29.04 25.54 -11.14
CA SER A 10 27.76 26.30 -11.06
C SER A 10 26.53 25.64 -11.68
N LEU A 11 26.62 24.48 -12.35
CA LEU A 11 25.46 23.90 -13.04
C LEU A 11 24.70 22.81 -12.25
N GLY A 12 25.26 22.25 -11.18
CA GLY A 12 24.61 21.19 -10.39
C GLY A 12 23.61 21.69 -9.32
N LEU A 13 23.79 22.90 -8.79
CA LEU A 13 23.03 23.39 -7.63
C LEU A 13 21.64 23.92 -7.98
N GLY A 14 21.43 24.46 -9.19
CA GLY A 14 20.15 25.00 -9.62
C GLY A 14 19.08 23.92 -9.79
N GLY A 15 19.41 22.83 -10.50
CA GLY A 15 18.49 21.72 -10.73
C GLY A 15 18.14 20.96 -9.45
N PHE A 16 19.14 20.69 -8.60
CA PHE A 16 18.93 20.01 -7.32
C PHE A 16 18.11 20.85 -6.34
N GLY A 17 18.36 22.16 -6.26
CA GLY A 17 17.57 23.07 -5.43
C GLY A 17 16.11 23.19 -5.88
N VAL A 18 15.86 23.27 -7.19
CA VAL A 18 14.50 23.28 -7.76
C VAL A 18 13.78 21.95 -7.50
N TYR A 19 14.48 20.82 -7.66
CA TYR A 19 13.95 19.50 -7.35
C TYR A 19 13.52 19.37 -5.88
N LEU A 20 14.40 19.74 -4.93
CA LEU A 20 14.09 19.71 -3.51
C LEU A 20 12.93 20.64 -3.14
N LEU A 21 12.87 21.84 -3.73
CA LEU A 21 11.76 22.77 -3.51
C LEU A 21 10.43 22.23 -4.03
N ASN A 22 10.43 21.61 -5.20
CA ASN A 22 9.22 20.97 -5.75
C ASN A 22 8.77 19.80 -4.87
N ARG A 23 9.69 18.94 -4.44
CA ARG A 23 9.38 17.83 -3.51
C ARG A 23 8.79 18.35 -2.21
N TYR A 24 9.38 19.40 -1.62
CA TYR A 24 8.87 20.04 -0.42
C TYR A 24 7.46 20.63 -0.64
N ARG A 25 7.22 21.32 -1.76
CA ARG A 25 5.90 21.88 -2.09
C ARG A 25 4.84 20.79 -2.27
N GLN A 26 5.16 19.71 -2.96
CA GLN A 26 4.26 18.57 -3.15
C GLN A 26 3.92 17.90 -1.83
N GLN A 27 4.92 17.59 -1.00
CA GLN A 27 4.70 17.03 0.34
C GLN A 27 3.82 17.94 1.21
N ARG A 28 4.08 19.25 1.20
CA ARG A 28 3.27 20.22 1.95
C ARG A 28 1.83 20.27 1.44
N GLN A 29 1.60 20.26 0.13
CA GLN A 29 0.25 20.23 -0.43
C GLN A 29 -0.50 18.94 -0.08
N ALA A 30 0.18 17.78 -0.15
CA ALA A 30 -0.38 16.50 0.27
C ALA A 30 -0.79 16.52 1.76
N GLN A 31 0.07 17.06 2.63
CA GLN A 31 -0.22 17.23 4.06
C GLN A 31 -1.42 18.15 4.30
N LEU A 32 -1.50 19.30 3.61
CA LEU A 32 -2.64 20.23 3.76
C LEU A 32 -3.96 19.60 3.27
N ARG A 33 -3.93 18.86 2.16
CA ARG A 33 -5.11 18.12 1.68
C ARG A 33 -5.54 17.04 2.67
N ALA A 34 -4.58 16.27 3.20
CA ALA A 34 -4.85 15.26 4.22
C ALA A 34 -5.50 15.92 5.45
N GLN A 35 -4.96 17.04 5.94
CA GLN A 35 -5.54 17.80 7.06
C GLN A 35 -6.97 18.28 6.77
N ALA A 36 -7.24 18.86 5.61
CA ALA A 36 -8.58 19.32 5.23
C ALA A 36 -9.58 18.16 5.15
N MET A 37 -9.16 17.01 4.62
CA MET A 37 -9.99 15.81 4.55
C MET A 37 -10.26 15.23 5.94
N LEU A 38 -9.25 15.20 6.83
CA LEU A 38 -9.42 14.77 8.21
C LEU A 38 -10.40 15.69 8.95
N GLU A 39 -10.30 17.00 8.76
CA GLU A 39 -11.25 17.96 9.36
C GLU A 39 -12.69 17.74 8.87
N LYS A 40 -12.87 17.45 7.58
CA LYS A 40 -14.20 17.28 6.98
C LYS A 40 -14.87 15.94 7.31
N TYR A 41 -14.12 14.83 7.32
CA TYR A 41 -14.70 13.49 7.28
C TYR A 41 -14.21 12.52 8.35
N SER A 42 -13.21 12.89 9.13
CA SER A 42 -12.60 11.88 9.97
C SER A 42 -13.52 11.40 11.09
N THR A 43 -13.43 10.10 11.34
CA THR A 43 -13.86 9.53 12.62
C THR A 43 -12.63 9.42 13.51
N GLN A 44 -12.71 10.03 14.69
CA GLN A 44 -11.60 10.07 15.65
C GLN A 44 -11.83 9.06 16.77
N SER A 45 -10.84 8.20 16.99
CA SER A 45 -10.84 7.20 18.06
C SER A 45 -9.59 7.38 18.91
N ARG A 46 -9.77 7.68 20.21
CA ARG A 46 -8.64 7.71 21.15
C ARG A 46 -8.08 6.30 21.28
N ILE A 47 -6.81 6.14 20.93
CA ILE A 47 -6.03 4.94 21.21
C ILE A 47 -5.39 5.13 22.58
N GLY A 48 -5.18 4.04 23.32
CA GLY A 48 -4.63 4.06 24.68
C GLY A 48 -3.27 4.74 24.84
N LEU A 49 -2.71 4.62 26.04
CA LEU A 49 -1.41 5.20 26.38
C LEU A 49 -0.30 4.48 25.61
N HIS A 50 0.42 5.19 24.74
CA HIS A 50 1.63 4.70 24.08
C HIS A 50 2.84 5.49 24.60
N GLN A 51 3.83 4.81 25.18
CA GLN A 51 5.03 5.44 25.76
C GLN A 51 4.69 6.63 26.69
N GLY A 52 3.62 6.51 27.49
CA GLY A 52 3.20 7.57 28.40
C GLY A 52 2.37 8.71 27.78
N ARG A 53 2.12 8.70 26.47
CA ARG A 53 1.29 9.69 25.76
C ARG A 53 0.04 9.06 25.17
N MET A 54 -1.08 9.78 25.26
CA MET A 54 -2.31 9.36 24.61
C MET A 54 -2.20 9.55 23.10
N ARG A 55 -2.55 8.54 22.31
CA ARG A 55 -2.54 8.60 20.83
C ARG A 55 -3.95 8.71 20.29
N LEU A 56 -4.10 9.34 19.13
CA LEU A 56 -5.36 9.45 18.41
C LEU A 56 -5.22 8.72 17.08
N LEU A 57 -6.17 7.84 16.79
CA LEU A 57 -6.37 7.28 15.46
C LEU A 57 -7.45 8.05 14.75
N VAL A 58 -7.11 8.54 13.57
CA VAL A 58 -8.03 9.28 12.73
C VAL A 58 -8.17 8.51 11.44
N SER A 59 -9.31 7.85 11.22
CA SER A 59 -9.55 7.06 10.00
C SER A 59 -10.37 7.86 9.00
N MET A 60 -10.06 7.68 7.71
CA MET A 60 -10.86 8.19 6.61
C MET A 60 -12.09 7.31 6.36
N PRO A 61 -13.21 7.87 5.87
CA PRO A 61 -14.38 7.10 5.52
C PRO A 61 -14.13 6.19 4.30
N GLN A 62 -14.96 5.17 4.17
CA GLN A 62 -15.15 4.42 2.94
C GLN A 62 -16.05 5.21 1.98
N VAL A 63 -15.91 5.02 0.67
CA VAL A 63 -16.74 5.73 -0.32
C VAL A 63 -18.25 5.54 -0.06
N GLY A 64 -18.67 4.38 0.44
CA GLY A 64 -20.08 4.12 0.79
C GLY A 64 -20.65 5.01 1.90
N GLU A 65 -19.80 5.65 2.71
CA GLU A 65 -20.18 6.54 3.80
C GLU A 65 -20.27 8.01 3.35
N LEU A 66 -19.89 8.33 2.10
CA LEU A 66 -19.92 9.68 1.57
C LEU A 66 -21.30 10.06 0.99
N PRO A 67 -21.63 11.36 0.89
CA PRO A 67 -22.79 11.83 0.11
C PRO A 67 -22.74 11.37 -1.36
N LEU A 68 -23.89 11.07 -1.95
CA LEU A 68 -23.98 10.50 -3.31
C LEU A 68 -23.16 11.25 -4.38
N ALA A 69 -23.20 12.58 -4.38
CA ALA A 69 -22.42 13.39 -5.32
C ALA A 69 -20.90 13.20 -5.17
N GLU A 70 -20.42 12.97 -3.94
CA GLU A 70 -19.00 12.70 -3.69
C GLU A 70 -18.61 11.26 -4.04
N GLN A 71 -19.55 10.31 -3.91
CA GLN A 71 -19.38 8.95 -4.42
C GLN A 71 -19.24 8.93 -5.94
N GLU A 72 -20.05 9.72 -6.66
CA GLU A 72 -19.95 9.88 -8.12
C GLU A 72 -18.59 10.44 -8.52
N ALA A 73 -18.17 11.54 -7.87
CA ALA A 73 -16.85 12.10 -8.12
C ALA A 73 -15.71 11.10 -7.83
N TRP A 74 -15.87 10.26 -6.78
CA TRP A 74 -14.92 9.19 -6.47
C TRP A 74 -14.86 8.14 -7.59
N ARG A 75 -16.02 7.70 -8.11
CA ARG A 75 -16.08 6.74 -9.23
C ARG A 75 -15.37 7.28 -10.48
N GLU A 76 -15.55 8.56 -10.80
CA GLU A 76 -14.83 9.18 -11.91
C GLU A 76 -13.32 9.23 -11.70
N ARG A 77 -12.86 9.50 -10.46
CA ARG A 77 -11.42 9.42 -10.12
C ARG A 77 -10.90 8.00 -10.23
N ASP A 78 -11.68 7.01 -9.80
CA ASP A 78 -11.32 5.60 -9.88
C ASP A 78 -11.20 5.12 -11.33
N GLU A 79 -12.16 5.48 -12.18
CA GLU A 79 -12.10 5.19 -13.62
C GLU A 79 -10.87 5.85 -14.28
N ARG A 80 -10.55 7.09 -13.91
CA ARG A 80 -9.32 7.74 -14.37
C ARG A 80 -8.06 7.01 -13.90
N ARG A 81 -8.02 6.51 -12.67
CA ARG A 81 -6.89 5.70 -12.17
C ARG A 81 -6.78 4.41 -12.98
N ASN A 82 -7.89 3.70 -13.20
CA ASN A 82 -7.90 2.47 -14.01
C ASN A 82 -7.41 2.73 -15.44
N GLN A 83 -7.88 3.81 -16.08
CA GLN A 83 -7.40 4.17 -17.42
C GLN A 83 -5.90 4.52 -17.41
N HIS A 84 -5.46 5.32 -16.45
CA HIS A 84 -4.05 5.69 -16.30
C HIS A 84 -3.13 4.47 -16.09
N PHE A 85 -3.57 3.48 -15.33
CA PHE A 85 -2.85 2.21 -15.14
C PHE A 85 -2.66 1.46 -16.46
N LEU A 86 -3.72 1.39 -17.27
CA LEU A 86 -3.69 0.73 -18.57
C LEU A 86 -2.86 1.50 -19.61
N ASP A 87 -2.99 2.83 -19.64
CA ASP A 87 -2.24 3.70 -20.55
C ASP A 87 -0.72 3.61 -20.32
N LEU A 88 -0.31 3.40 -19.07
CA LEU A 88 1.08 3.17 -18.68
C LEU A 88 1.56 1.74 -18.94
N GLY A 89 0.71 0.84 -19.45
CA GLY A 89 1.08 -0.53 -19.78
C GLY A 89 1.49 -1.39 -18.57
N LEU A 90 0.99 -1.07 -17.37
CA LEU A 90 1.42 -1.69 -16.12
C LEU A 90 0.76 -3.05 -15.83
N LEU A 91 -0.21 -3.46 -16.66
CA LEU A 91 -0.84 -4.77 -16.55
C LEU A 91 0.13 -5.87 -16.99
N GLN A 92 0.41 -6.81 -16.08
CA GLN A 92 1.25 -7.97 -16.39
C GLN A 92 0.66 -8.79 -17.54
N ALA A 93 1.50 -9.48 -18.31
CA ALA A 93 1.01 -10.42 -19.31
C ALA A 93 0.55 -11.74 -18.64
N ASP A 94 -0.42 -12.40 -19.27
CA ASP A 94 -1.01 -13.70 -18.84
C ASP A 94 -0.69 -14.78 -19.90
N ASP A 95 0.52 -14.71 -20.48
CA ASP A 95 0.96 -15.51 -21.64
C ASP A 95 1.88 -16.70 -21.26
N GLU A 96 2.24 -16.83 -19.99
CA GLU A 96 2.99 -17.98 -19.49
C GLU A 96 2.25 -19.31 -19.74
N PRO A 97 2.95 -20.44 -19.85
CA PRO A 97 2.29 -21.75 -19.88
C PRO A 97 1.55 -22.03 -18.57
N PRO A 98 0.49 -22.85 -18.57
CA PRO A 98 -0.18 -23.25 -17.33
C PRO A 98 0.81 -23.87 -16.33
N GLU A 99 0.76 -23.42 -15.09
CA GLU A 99 1.60 -23.95 -14.03
C GLU A 99 0.96 -25.19 -13.38
N GLU A 100 1.69 -26.30 -13.41
CA GLU A 100 1.32 -27.55 -12.75
C GLU A 100 2.31 -27.90 -11.65
N GLY A 101 1.82 -28.46 -10.55
CA GLY A 101 2.66 -28.88 -9.44
C GLY A 101 3.14 -27.74 -8.53
N ILE A 102 4.19 -28.05 -7.76
CA ILE A 102 4.88 -27.13 -6.86
C ILE A 102 6.12 -26.64 -7.62
N PRO A 103 6.31 -25.32 -7.80
CA PRO A 103 7.49 -24.78 -8.47
C PRO A 103 8.78 -25.23 -7.77
N SER A 104 9.79 -25.59 -8.55
CA SER A 104 11.15 -25.82 -8.09
C SER A 104 11.82 -24.52 -7.62
N ASP A 105 12.96 -24.63 -6.93
CA ASP A 105 13.72 -23.46 -6.49
C ASP A 105 14.29 -22.66 -7.67
N GLU A 106 14.71 -23.35 -8.74
CA GLU A 106 15.16 -22.73 -9.99
C GLU A 106 14.03 -21.91 -10.64
N GLU A 107 12.85 -22.52 -10.79
CA GLU A 107 11.65 -21.85 -11.31
C GLU A 107 11.19 -20.65 -10.48
N ARG A 108 11.47 -20.65 -9.16
CA ARG A 108 11.22 -19.51 -8.27
C ARG A 108 12.23 -18.39 -8.49
N LEU A 109 13.51 -18.73 -8.63
CA LEU A 109 14.58 -17.76 -8.89
C LEU A 109 14.39 -17.08 -10.26
N GLU A 110 14.04 -17.83 -11.29
CA GLU A 110 13.72 -17.29 -12.62
C GLU A 110 12.54 -16.30 -12.59
N ALA A 111 11.50 -16.60 -11.80
CA ALA A 111 10.36 -15.69 -11.65
C ALA A 111 10.75 -14.39 -10.93
N LEU A 112 11.62 -14.47 -9.91
CA LEU A 112 12.16 -13.28 -9.23
C LEU A 112 13.03 -12.44 -10.17
N GLU A 113 13.87 -13.09 -10.99
CA GLU A 113 14.68 -12.40 -11.99
C GLU A 113 13.81 -11.71 -13.03
N SER A 114 12.78 -12.40 -13.55
CA SER A 114 11.83 -11.83 -14.50
C SER A 114 11.07 -10.64 -13.92
N ARG A 115 10.65 -10.72 -12.64
CA ARG A 115 10.02 -9.61 -11.91
C ARG A 115 10.97 -8.42 -11.80
N GLN A 116 12.25 -8.66 -11.51
CA GLN A 116 13.27 -7.61 -11.45
C GLN A 116 13.50 -6.95 -12.82
N GLN A 117 13.66 -7.74 -13.89
CA GLN A 117 13.85 -7.22 -15.25
C GLN A 117 12.66 -6.36 -15.70
N TRP A 118 11.43 -6.78 -15.35
CA TRP A 118 10.24 -5.96 -15.61
C TRP A 118 10.29 -4.64 -14.83
N MET A 119 10.72 -4.67 -13.57
CA MET A 119 10.88 -3.47 -12.73
C MET A 119 11.93 -2.50 -13.27
N ASP A 120 13.06 -2.98 -13.77
CA ASP A 120 14.12 -2.13 -14.33
C ASP A 120 13.61 -1.24 -15.48
N VAL A 121 12.58 -1.69 -16.19
CA VAL A 121 11.93 -0.95 -17.29
C VAL A 121 10.71 -0.15 -16.80
N ASN A 122 9.92 -0.71 -15.88
CA ASN A 122 8.60 -0.18 -15.52
C ASN A 122 8.56 0.56 -14.17
N GLU A 123 9.67 0.69 -13.45
CA GLU A 123 9.71 1.45 -12.19
C GLU A 123 9.21 2.90 -12.35
N PRO A 124 9.64 3.68 -13.38
CA PRO A 124 9.15 5.05 -13.56
C PRO A 124 7.62 5.14 -13.74
N PRO A 125 6.97 4.42 -14.69
CA PRO A 125 5.52 4.47 -14.83
C PRO A 125 4.80 3.89 -13.61
N LEU A 126 5.33 2.85 -12.95
CA LEU A 126 4.74 2.32 -11.73
C LEU A 126 4.74 3.35 -10.60
N SER A 127 5.83 4.11 -10.47
CA SER A 127 5.97 5.17 -9.47
C SER A 127 5.06 6.36 -9.77
N GLU A 128 4.93 6.73 -11.05
CA GLU A 128 3.97 7.74 -11.51
C GLU A 128 2.53 7.35 -11.16
N HIS A 129 2.12 6.13 -11.51
CA HIS A 129 0.79 5.63 -11.20
C HIS A 129 0.52 5.61 -9.70
N ALA A 130 1.51 5.15 -8.91
CA ALA A 130 1.40 5.11 -7.46
C ALA A 130 1.24 6.49 -6.83
N ALA A 131 1.88 7.53 -7.39
CA ALA A 131 1.71 8.91 -6.92
C ALA A 131 0.25 9.39 -7.13
N VAL A 132 -0.37 9.04 -8.26
CA VAL A 132 -1.79 9.35 -8.52
C VAL A 132 -2.71 8.62 -7.53
N VAL A 133 -2.46 7.33 -7.28
CA VAL A 133 -3.24 6.55 -6.30
C VAL A 133 -3.06 7.11 -4.89
N ALA A 134 -1.84 7.54 -4.53
CA ALA A 134 -1.53 8.14 -3.24
C ALA A 134 -2.22 9.49 -3.01
N GLU A 135 -2.82 10.13 -4.01
CA GLU A 135 -3.66 11.31 -3.78
C GLU A 135 -5.01 10.96 -3.16
N GLU A 136 -5.48 9.72 -3.33
CA GLU A 136 -6.73 9.24 -2.75
C GLU A 136 -6.57 9.02 -1.24
N HIS A 137 -7.59 9.42 -0.49
CA HIS A 137 -7.65 9.25 0.96
C HIS A 137 -8.89 8.48 1.38
N VAL A 138 -9.94 8.51 0.57
CA VAL A 138 -11.19 7.79 0.82
C VAL A 138 -10.98 6.33 0.46
N GLY A 139 -11.39 5.44 1.36
CA GLY A 139 -11.32 4.01 1.11
C GLY A 139 -12.21 3.57 -0.05
N SER A 140 -11.80 2.51 -0.76
CA SER A 140 -12.38 2.04 -2.01
C SER A 140 -13.80 1.46 -1.91
N GLY A 141 -14.41 1.51 -0.72
CA GLY A 141 -15.74 0.96 -0.47
C GLY A 141 -15.72 -0.48 -0.02
N VAL A 142 -14.58 -0.93 0.49
CA VAL A 142 -14.47 -2.22 1.18
C VAL A 142 -15.36 -2.22 2.42
N VAL A 143 -15.85 -3.40 2.76
CA VAL A 143 -16.66 -3.59 3.97
C VAL A 143 -15.74 -3.60 5.17
N VAL A 144 -16.00 -2.76 6.15
CA VAL A 144 -15.32 -2.84 7.45
C VAL A 144 -15.95 -3.99 8.21
N ALA A 145 -15.17 -5.01 8.55
CA ALA A 145 -15.71 -6.19 9.21
C ALA A 145 -16.28 -5.84 10.59
N THR A 146 -17.38 -6.49 10.93
CA THR A 146 -18.03 -6.43 12.25
C THR A 146 -17.93 -7.78 12.94
N GLU A 147 -18.30 -7.86 14.23
CA GLU A 147 -18.35 -9.12 14.99
C GLU A 147 -19.22 -10.20 14.29
N ALA A 148 -20.19 -9.80 13.46
CA ALA A 148 -21.03 -10.73 12.70
C ALA A 148 -20.34 -11.31 11.44
N ASP A 149 -19.26 -10.69 10.99
CA ASP A 149 -18.46 -11.13 9.83
C ASP A 149 -17.28 -12.03 10.24
N GLU A 150 -17.20 -12.40 11.53
CA GLU A 150 -16.10 -13.16 12.14
C GLU A 150 -16.04 -14.66 11.77
N GLU A 151 -16.94 -15.25 10.96
CA GLU A 151 -16.76 -16.65 10.49
C GLU A 151 -17.01 -16.92 8.99
N PRO A 152 -16.16 -17.76 8.33
CA PRO A 152 -14.90 -18.31 8.83
C PRO A 152 -13.81 -17.24 8.69
N GLU A 153 -13.09 -16.96 9.77
CA GLU A 153 -11.84 -16.21 9.71
C GLU A 153 -10.96 -16.81 8.60
N VAL A 154 -10.57 -15.97 7.64
CA VAL A 154 -9.31 -16.19 6.96
C VAL A 154 -8.29 -16.11 8.09
N ASP A 155 -7.76 -17.25 8.52
CA ASP A 155 -6.89 -17.32 9.69
C ASP A 155 -5.59 -16.56 9.41
N MET A 156 -5.63 -15.26 9.68
CA MET A 156 -4.54 -14.33 9.41
C MET A 156 -3.36 -14.68 10.32
N ASP A 157 -3.63 -15.06 11.57
CA ASP A 157 -2.59 -15.34 12.55
C ASP A 157 -1.88 -16.66 12.24
N GLU A 158 -2.60 -17.74 11.92
CA GLU A 158 -2.01 -19.00 11.47
C GLU A 158 -1.19 -18.81 10.18
N ARG A 159 -1.66 -17.98 9.25
CA ARG A 159 -0.90 -17.67 8.03
C ARG A 159 0.37 -16.91 8.34
N LEU A 160 0.30 -15.87 9.17
CA LEU A 160 1.48 -15.09 9.55
C LEU A 160 2.49 -15.96 10.29
N GLU A 161 2.05 -16.78 11.25
CA GLU A 161 2.93 -17.69 11.98
C GLU A 161 3.60 -18.69 11.03
N ARG A 162 2.83 -19.27 10.10
CA ARG A 162 3.35 -20.23 9.11
C ARG A 162 4.44 -19.63 8.22
N GLU A 163 4.27 -18.38 7.81
CA GLU A 163 5.21 -17.69 6.90
C GLU A 163 6.28 -16.87 7.66
N GLY A 164 6.27 -16.89 8.99
CA GLY A 164 7.23 -16.17 9.83
C GLY A 164 7.04 -14.65 9.87
N GLY A 165 5.83 -14.16 9.62
CA GLY A 165 5.48 -12.75 9.70
C GLY A 165 5.54 -12.23 11.14
N ALA A 166 6.14 -11.07 11.32
CA ALA A 166 6.31 -10.48 12.63
C ALA A 166 5.14 -9.58 13.03
N SER A 167 5.06 -9.34 14.34
CA SER A 167 4.09 -8.42 14.95
C SER A 167 4.79 -7.16 15.46
N GLY A 168 4.02 -6.06 15.58
CA GLY A 168 4.55 -4.77 16.00
C GLY A 168 3.50 -3.74 16.40
N GLU A 169 3.95 -2.55 16.75
CA GLU A 169 3.12 -1.39 17.13
C GLU A 169 2.10 -1.03 16.05
N VAL A 170 2.54 -1.02 14.79
CA VAL A 170 1.70 -0.87 13.61
C VAL A 170 1.97 -2.03 12.67
N GLN A 171 0.93 -2.79 12.34
CA GLN A 171 1.02 -3.97 11.50
C GLN A 171 -0.15 -3.99 10.52
N ILE A 172 0.16 -4.23 9.24
CA ILE A 172 -0.84 -4.34 8.18
C ILE A 172 -0.63 -5.68 7.49
N SER A 173 -1.66 -6.51 7.48
CA SER A 173 -1.60 -7.86 6.90
C SER A 173 -2.71 -8.04 5.87
N LEU A 174 -2.37 -8.63 4.73
CA LEU A 174 -3.28 -8.91 3.62
C LEU A 174 -3.36 -10.42 3.42
N ALA A 175 -4.55 -11.00 3.38
CA ALA A 175 -4.73 -12.42 3.11
C ALA A 175 -5.84 -12.68 2.08
N TRP A 176 -5.69 -13.72 1.27
CA TRP A 176 -6.67 -14.11 0.25
C TRP A 176 -6.68 -15.62 0.02
N ASP A 177 -7.72 -16.11 -0.64
CA ASP A 177 -7.95 -17.55 -0.90
C ASP A 177 -7.85 -17.88 -2.39
N ASP A 178 -6.72 -17.50 -2.98
CA ASP A 178 -6.43 -17.73 -4.40
C ASP A 178 -4.91 -17.85 -4.59
N TYR A 179 -4.48 -18.42 -5.71
CA TYR A 179 -3.09 -18.54 -6.10
C TYR A 179 -2.51 -17.28 -6.73
N ASN A 180 -3.36 -16.30 -7.07
CA ASN A 180 -2.94 -15.01 -7.63
C ASN A 180 -1.89 -14.30 -6.76
N ASP A 181 -1.12 -13.44 -7.41
CA ASP A 181 -0.20 -12.49 -6.78
C ASP A 181 -0.97 -11.19 -6.47
N LEU A 182 -1.29 -10.99 -5.20
CA LEU A 182 -1.82 -9.72 -4.69
C LEU A 182 -0.72 -9.03 -3.89
N ASP A 183 -0.45 -7.77 -4.23
CA ASP A 183 0.55 -6.95 -3.55
C ASP A 183 -0.10 -5.98 -2.55
N LEU A 184 0.51 -5.85 -1.39
CA LEU A 184 0.29 -4.83 -0.38
C LEU A 184 1.20 -3.62 -0.65
N HIS A 185 0.58 -2.44 -0.76
CA HIS A 185 1.29 -1.18 -0.91
C HIS A 185 0.98 -0.25 0.26
N LEU A 186 2.03 0.26 0.90
CA LEU A 186 1.92 1.19 2.03
C LEU A 186 2.60 2.50 1.72
N PHE A 187 1.82 3.58 1.70
CA PHE A 187 2.38 4.93 1.65
C PHE A 187 2.56 5.43 3.08
N CYS A 188 3.82 5.61 3.45
CA CYS A 188 4.24 5.90 4.81
C CYS A 188 4.12 7.40 5.11
N PRO A 189 4.06 7.80 6.40
CA PRO A 189 4.12 9.21 6.79
C PRO A 189 5.38 9.95 6.28
N SER A 190 6.49 9.24 6.06
CA SER A 190 7.71 9.80 5.46
C SER A 190 7.55 10.23 4.00
N GLY A 191 6.50 9.73 3.32
CA GLY A 191 6.27 9.85 1.89
C GLY A 191 6.87 8.72 1.06
N GLU A 192 7.58 7.77 1.67
CA GLU A 192 8.04 6.56 1.00
C GLU A 192 6.90 5.56 0.79
N ARG A 193 7.05 4.69 -0.22
CA ARG A 193 6.16 3.57 -0.47
C ARG A 193 6.85 2.27 -0.12
N ILE A 194 6.26 1.48 0.78
CA ILE A 194 6.61 0.09 1.01
C ILE A 194 5.81 -0.79 0.05
N TYR A 195 6.50 -1.67 -0.68
CA TYR A 195 5.93 -2.65 -1.61
C TYR A 195 7.03 -3.65 -1.99
N PHE A 196 6.74 -4.66 -2.81
CA PHE A 196 7.69 -5.73 -3.14
C PHE A 196 9.08 -5.24 -3.61
N ASN A 197 9.16 -4.14 -4.38
CA ASN A 197 10.42 -3.57 -4.90
C ASN A 197 11.00 -2.44 -4.01
N ASN A 198 10.38 -2.16 -2.85
CA ASN A 198 10.95 -1.34 -1.79
C ASN A 198 10.43 -1.85 -0.44
N LYS A 199 11.00 -2.95 0.05
CA LYS A 199 10.47 -3.66 1.23
C LYS A 199 10.71 -2.92 2.53
N LYS A 200 11.69 -2.02 2.61
CA LYS A 200 12.07 -1.30 3.84
C LYS A 200 11.98 0.20 3.61
N SER A 201 11.26 0.89 4.48
CA SER A 201 11.23 2.36 4.51
C SER A 201 12.28 2.90 5.47
N GLU A 202 12.78 4.11 5.21
CA GLU A 202 13.63 4.85 6.15
C GLU A 202 12.92 5.14 7.49
N CYS A 203 11.59 5.18 7.50
CA CYS A 203 10.78 5.33 8.70
C CYS A 203 10.50 4.02 9.46
N GLY A 204 11.25 2.95 9.20
CA GLY A 204 11.29 1.74 10.01
C GLY A 204 10.30 0.63 9.63
N GLY A 205 9.39 0.88 8.69
CA GLY A 205 8.43 -0.12 8.24
C GLY A 205 9.07 -1.14 7.30
N HIS A 206 8.67 -2.41 7.42
CA HIS A 206 9.23 -3.54 6.67
C HIS A 206 8.13 -4.48 6.15
N LEU A 207 8.10 -4.74 4.84
CA LEU A 207 7.39 -5.86 4.21
C LEU A 207 8.18 -7.14 4.45
N ASP A 208 7.83 -7.87 5.49
CA ASP A 208 8.54 -9.07 5.95
C ASP A 208 7.99 -10.37 5.35
N VAL A 209 6.71 -10.38 4.95
CA VAL A 209 6.09 -11.47 4.19
C VAL A 209 5.49 -10.92 2.89
N ASP A 210 5.85 -11.56 1.79
CA ASP A 210 5.43 -11.29 0.41
C ASP A 210 5.29 -12.67 -0.25
N MET A 211 4.06 -13.01 -0.65
CA MET A 211 3.71 -14.35 -1.09
C MET A 211 3.17 -14.34 -2.51
N ASN A 212 3.29 -15.50 -3.15
CA ASN A 212 2.71 -15.79 -4.45
C ASN A 212 3.33 -15.06 -5.67
N VAL A 213 4.60 -14.63 -5.60
CA VAL A 213 5.40 -14.31 -6.81
C VAL A 213 5.28 -15.44 -7.86
N ARG A 214 5.28 -16.68 -7.36
CA ARG A 214 4.81 -17.90 -8.05
C ARG A 214 3.58 -18.44 -7.31
N PRO A 215 2.61 -19.10 -7.97
CA PRO A 215 1.38 -19.60 -7.36
C PRO A 215 1.62 -20.84 -6.47
N VAL A 216 2.20 -20.61 -5.30
CA VAL A 216 2.69 -21.64 -4.37
C VAL A 216 1.68 -21.97 -3.28
N SER A 217 0.89 -20.99 -2.84
CA SER A 217 -0.12 -21.14 -1.79
C SER A 217 -1.49 -20.68 -2.28
N ASN A 218 -2.54 -21.39 -1.88
CA ASN A 218 -3.93 -20.95 -2.02
C ASN A 218 -4.48 -20.27 -0.76
N THR A 219 -3.65 -20.15 0.29
CA THR A 219 -3.93 -19.39 1.51
C THR A 219 -2.80 -18.39 1.82
N PRO A 220 -2.38 -17.57 0.85
CA PRO A 220 -1.30 -16.61 1.00
C PRO A 220 -1.60 -15.49 2.00
N VAL A 221 -0.53 -14.83 2.43
CA VAL A 221 -0.54 -13.63 3.27
C VAL A 221 0.62 -12.72 2.87
N GLU A 222 0.43 -11.40 2.99
CA GLU A 222 1.51 -10.42 3.04
C GLU A 222 1.45 -9.64 4.35
N ASN A 223 2.58 -9.11 4.80
CA ASN A 223 2.67 -8.40 6.06
C ASN A 223 3.68 -7.27 6.02
N VAL A 224 3.25 -6.08 6.46
CA VAL A 224 4.13 -4.96 6.73
C VAL A 224 4.03 -4.59 8.20
N VAL A 225 5.19 -4.41 8.83
CA VAL A 225 5.29 -4.18 10.26
C VAL A 225 6.24 -3.04 10.59
N TRP A 226 5.86 -2.23 11.58
CA TRP A 226 6.74 -1.41 12.39
C TRP A 226 6.78 -2.06 13.77
N HIS A 227 7.93 -2.63 14.15
CA HIS A 227 8.07 -3.30 15.45
C HIS A 227 7.82 -2.33 16.60
N ASP A 228 8.53 -1.20 16.57
CA ASP A 228 8.48 -0.13 17.56
C ASP A 228 8.60 1.23 16.86
N ASP A 229 8.23 2.30 17.58
CA ASP A 229 8.40 3.70 17.20
C ASP A 229 7.78 4.04 15.83
N ALA A 230 6.58 3.50 15.56
CA ALA A 230 5.86 3.79 14.34
C ALA A 230 5.63 5.32 14.19
N PRO A 231 5.98 5.92 13.03
CA PRO A 231 5.97 7.37 12.88
C PRO A 231 4.55 7.96 12.99
N LEU A 232 4.43 9.10 13.67
CA LEU A 232 3.20 9.88 13.58
C LEU A 232 2.96 10.39 12.16
N GLY A 233 1.69 10.51 11.78
CA GLY A 233 1.25 11.01 10.48
C GLY A 233 0.32 10.04 9.77
N THR A 234 0.14 10.27 8.47
CA THR A 234 -0.85 9.56 7.65
C THR A 234 -0.23 8.34 6.97
N TYR A 235 -0.88 7.20 7.18
CA TYR A 235 -0.65 5.95 6.48
C TYR A 235 -1.76 5.74 5.46
N LYS A 236 -1.39 5.18 4.30
CA LYS A 236 -2.35 4.78 3.27
C LYS A 236 -2.08 3.37 2.83
N VAL A 237 -3.13 2.55 2.78
CA VAL A 237 -3.05 1.13 2.51
C VAL A 237 -3.72 0.82 1.18
N GLY A 238 -2.91 0.38 0.23
CA GLY A 238 -3.33 -0.04 -1.10
C GLY A 238 -3.22 -1.55 -1.28
N VAL A 239 -4.13 -2.12 -2.05
CA VAL A 239 -4.07 -3.51 -2.53
C VAL A 239 -4.06 -3.50 -4.05
N HIS A 240 -3.16 -4.27 -4.65
CA HIS A 240 -3.00 -4.35 -6.09
C HIS A 240 -3.03 -5.82 -6.55
N PHE A 241 -3.77 -6.10 -7.62
CA PHE A 241 -3.77 -7.42 -8.24
C PHE A 241 -2.66 -7.47 -9.28
N TYR A 242 -1.43 -7.74 -8.81
CA TYR A 242 -0.22 -7.67 -9.62
C TYR A 242 -0.23 -8.66 -10.78
N LYS A 243 -0.42 -9.95 -10.49
CA LYS A 243 -0.35 -11.00 -11.51
C LYS A 243 -1.46 -12.03 -11.35
N HIS A 244 -2.15 -12.30 -12.46
CA HIS A 244 -3.03 -13.44 -12.58
C HIS A 244 -2.20 -14.66 -13.00
N HIS A 245 -2.19 -15.69 -12.16
CA HIS A 245 -1.42 -16.91 -12.43
C HIS A 245 -2.24 -17.92 -13.22
N ARG A 246 -1.65 -18.54 -14.25
CA ARG A 246 -2.33 -19.60 -15.01
C ARG A 246 -2.28 -20.94 -14.29
N LYS A 247 -2.94 -21.02 -13.14
CA LYS A 247 -3.10 -22.24 -12.35
C LYS A 247 -4.57 -22.64 -12.24
N ARG A 248 -4.81 -23.94 -12.14
CA ARG A 248 -6.18 -24.47 -12.04
C ARG A 248 -6.88 -23.91 -10.80
N ARG A 249 -8.11 -23.40 -10.98
CA ARG A 249 -8.97 -22.76 -9.94
C ARG A 249 -8.56 -21.34 -9.52
N THR A 250 -7.55 -20.75 -10.16
CA THR A 250 -7.25 -19.32 -10.05
C THR A 250 -8.33 -18.48 -10.75
N LYS A 251 -8.75 -17.37 -10.14
CA LYS A 251 -9.82 -16.51 -10.65
C LYS A 251 -9.29 -15.14 -11.05
N ARG A 252 -9.92 -14.49 -12.03
CA ARG A 252 -9.67 -13.07 -12.37
C ARG A 252 -10.30 -12.06 -11.42
N THR A 253 -10.91 -12.53 -10.34
CA THR A 253 -11.46 -11.70 -9.27
C THR A 253 -11.13 -12.37 -7.96
N CYS A 254 -10.40 -11.65 -7.11
CA CYS A 254 -9.92 -12.15 -5.84
C CYS A 254 -10.62 -11.40 -4.70
N LYS A 255 -11.17 -12.15 -3.75
CA LYS A 255 -11.57 -11.60 -2.46
C LYS A 255 -10.36 -11.56 -1.56
N TYR A 256 -10.26 -10.54 -0.73
CA TYR A 256 -9.18 -10.41 0.24
C TYR A 256 -9.69 -9.87 1.57
N ARG A 257 -8.94 -10.16 2.63
CA ARG A 257 -9.09 -9.61 3.96
C ARG A 257 -7.82 -8.81 4.28
N LEU A 258 -7.99 -7.57 4.70
CA LEU A 258 -6.92 -6.70 5.13
C LEU A 258 -7.12 -6.38 6.61
N ARG A 259 -6.11 -6.66 7.44
CA ARG A 259 -6.11 -6.33 8.86
C ARG A 259 -5.12 -5.19 9.12
N VAL A 260 -5.57 -4.16 9.82
CA VAL A 260 -4.74 -3.05 10.30
C VAL A 260 -4.73 -3.08 11.82
N ILE A 261 -3.57 -3.33 12.41
CA ILE A 261 -3.32 -3.22 13.84
C ILE A 261 -2.58 -1.92 14.11
N THR A 262 -3.09 -1.14 15.05
CA THR A 262 -2.45 0.08 15.56
C THR A 262 -2.55 0.08 17.08
N HIS A 263 -1.40 0.02 17.76
CA HIS A 263 -1.30 0.08 19.23
C HIS A 263 -2.29 -0.87 19.95
N GLY A 264 -2.32 -2.13 19.53
CA GLY A 264 -3.16 -3.17 20.13
C GLY A 264 -4.65 -3.11 19.77
N ARG A 265 -5.08 -2.24 18.85
CA ARG A 265 -6.41 -2.29 18.23
C ARG A 265 -6.31 -2.80 16.81
N SER A 266 -7.14 -3.76 16.46
CA SER A 266 -7.30 -4.24 15.09
C SER A 266 -8.53 -3.62 14.44
N ARG A 267 -8.46 -3.46 13.12
CA ARG A 267 -9.60 -3.19 12.24
C ARG A 267 -9.42 -3.98 10.95
N GLU A 268 -10.45 -4.68 10.54
CA GLU A 268 -10.43 -5.49 9.33
C GLU A 268 -11.30 -4.91 8.21
N TYR A 269 -10.86 -5.17 6.99
CA TYR A 269 -11.52 -4.75 5.76
C TYR A 269 -11.65 -5.93 4.81
N LEU A 270 -12.87 -6.17 4.33
CA LEU A 270 -13.20 -7.21 3.37
C LEU A 270 -13.38 -6.57 2.00
N GLY A 271 -12.53 -6.96 1.05
CA GLY A 271 -12.49 -6.36 -0.28
C GLY A 271 -12.56 -7.37 -1.40
N THR A 272 -12.72 -6.86 -2.61
CA THR A 272 -12.66 -7.64 -3.84
C THR A 272 -11.98 -6.82 -4.92
N ILE A 273 -11.01 -7.42 -5.59
CA ILE A 273 -10.24 -6.78 -6.66
C ILE A 273 -10.27 -7.67 -7.91
N LYS A 274 -10.40 -7.04 -9.07
CA LYS A 274 -10.37 -7.70 -10.37
C LYS A 274 -9.02 -7.47 -11.05
N TYR A 275 -8.54 -8.49 -11.73
CA TYR A 275 -7.32 -8.37 -12.51
C TYR A 275 -7.49 -7.32 -13.63
N GLY A 276 -6.49 -6.44 -13.77
CA GLY A 276 -6.56 -5.29 -14.67
C GLY A 276 -7.12 -4.02 -14.05
N GLN A 277 -7.61 -4.05 -12.80
CA GLN A 277 -7.90 -2.83 -12.06
C GLN A 277 -6.61 -2.21 -11.52
N ALA A 278 -6.56 -0.89 -11.50
CA ALA A 278 -5.54 -0.14 -10.78
C ALA A 278 -5.56 -0.50 -9.28
N MET A 279 -4.43 -0.23 -8.61
CA MET A 279 -4.32 -0.36 -7.16
C MET A 279 -5.47 0.36 -6.44
N GLN A 280 -6.17 -0.38 -5.57
CA GLN A 280 -7.26 0.16 -4.77
C GLN A 280 -6.72 0.77 -3.49
N MET A 281 -7.08 2.03 -3.20
CA MET A 281 -6.85 2.63 -1.89
C MET A 281 -7.88 2.08 -0.89
N VAL A 282 -7.50 1.08 -0.09
CA VAL A 282 -8.43 0.36 0.79
C VAL A 282 -8.80 1.21 2.00
N THR A 283 -7.81 1.82 2.64
CA THR A 283 -8.02 2.70 3.79
C THR A 283 -6.88 3.68 3.96
N SER A 284 -7.15 4.77 4.66
CA SER A 284 -6.14 5.69 5.16
C SER A 284 -6.44 6.04 6.61
N PHE A 285 -5.40 6.08 7.42
CA PHE A 285 -5.50 6.47 8.82
C PHE A 285 -4.31 7.35 9.22
N SER A 286 -4.50 8.19 10.22
CA SER A 286 -3.44 9.02 10.79
C SER A 286 -3.26 8.74 12.26
N LEU A 287 -2.00 8.59 12.68
CA LEU A 287 -1.60 8.56 14.07
C LEU A 287 -1.15 9.96 14.49
N THR A 288 -1.75 10.49 15.55
CA THR A 288 -1.36 11.79 16.11
C THR A 288 -1.26 11.74 17.63
N ASP A 289 -0.49 12.63 18.22
CA ASP A 289 -0.55 12.85 19.67
C ASP A 289 -1.92 13.42 20.04
N ALA A 290 -2.57 12.85 21.05
CA ALA A 290 -3.82 13.38 21.60
C ALA A 290 -3.55 14.52 22.60
N ALA A 291 -2.48 15.30 22.39
CA ALA A 291 -2.08 16.40 23.27
C ALA A 291 -3.31 17.25 23.63
N HIS A 292 -3.48 17.50 24.92
CA HIS A 292 -4.62 18.21 25.51
C HIS A 292 -5.00 19.42 24.64
N LYS A 293 -6.09 19.29 23.87
CA LYS A 293 -6.95 20.45 23.64
C LYS A 293 -7.58 20.75 24.99
N GLY A 294 -6.86 21.53 25.79
CA GLY A 294 -7.44 22.29 26.90
C GLY A 294 -8.41 23.33 26.36
#